data_AF-A0A2H0CEP7-F1
#
_entry.id   AF-A0A2H0CEP7-F1
#
_cell.length_a   1.000
_cell.length_b   1.000
_cell.length_c   1.000
_cell.angle_alpha   90.00
_cell.angle_beta   90.00
_cell.angle_gamma   90.00
#
_symmetry.space_group_name_H-M   'P 1'
#
loop_
_entity.id
_entity.type
_entity.pdbx_description
1 polymer ?
#
loop_
_entity_poly.entity_id
_entity_poly.type
_entity_poly.pdbx_seq_one_letter_code
_entity_poly.pdbx_strand_id
1 'polypeptide(L)'
;MSYYKTLNLNKEPFSTSPDPYFFYPSISHKQAIQRLEIAIRLKRGLSVILGDVGIGKTTLARSLIQELHSTNGAITHMILDPTYDSEFQFVTTLAKLFGIRGTFRSTLDYKEAIERFLFKKCVDEGHIISLIIDEGQKMSLSSLELLRTLLNYETNEYKLLQLVIMGQMELLPKLQRIHNFSDRISLKYILNPLDISETKNLIEFRLRQAGANSGKEVFTEKAILAVYQCTQGYPRKITALCHNLLEELIMKDRRIVEEDLVNEVIEKDRKVVLVS
;
A
#
# COMPACT_ATOMS: atom_id res chain seq x y z
N MET A 1 -11.52 18.34 25.96
CA MET A 1 -10.06 18.21 26.08
C MET A 1 -9.60 17.10 25.17
N SER A 2 -8.51 17.26 24.43
CA SER A 2 -7.96 16.17 23.62
C SER A 2 -7.43 15.06 24.52
N TYR A 3 -8.00 13.85 24.42
CA TYR A 3 -7.76 12.75 25.36
C TYR A 3 -6.26 12.41 25.52
N TYR A 4 -5.50 12.45 24.42
CA TYR A 4 -4.07 12.14 24.40
C TYR A 4 -3.20 13.11 25.25
N LYS A 5 -3.66 14.34 25.52
CA LYS A 5 -2.94 15.28 26.40
C LYS A 5 -2.93 14.83 27.85
N THR A 6 -3.98 14.12 28.30
CA THR A 6 -4.05 13.52 29.64
C THR A 6 -2.99 12.43 29.83
N LEU A 7 -2.51 11.85 28.73
CA LEU A 7 -1.44 10.86 28.68
C LEU A 7 -0.06 11.51 28.41
N ASN A 8 0.06 12.83 28.53
CA ASN A 8 1.26 13.60 28.20
C ASN A 8 1.76 13.40 26.75
N LEU A 9 0.85 13.14 25.81
CA LEU A 9 1.16 13.06 24.39
C LEU A 9 0.91 14.40 23.70
N ASN A 10 1.70 14.66 22.67
CA ASN A 10 1.64 15.88 21.85
C ASN A 10 0.64 15.76 20.69
N LYS A 11 0.36 14.54 20.25
CA LYS A 11 -0.55 14.20 19.14
C LYS A 11 -1.33 12.93 19.44
N GLU A 12 -2.36 12.71 18.63
CA GLU A 12 -3.12 11.48 18.65
C GLU A 12 -2.33 10.30 18.01
N PRO A 13 -1.95 9.24 18.76
CA PRO A 13 -1.10 8.16 18.24
C PRO A 13 -1.82 7.19 17.30
N PHE A 14 -3.12 6.97 17.54
CA PHE A 14 -3.92 5.94 16.86
C PHE A 14 -5.06 6.54 16.03
N SER A 15 -4.84 7.75 15.48
CA SER A 15 -5.80 8.31 14.55
C SER A 15 -6.08 7.33 13.40
N THR A 16 -7.36 7.19 13.07
CA THR A 16 -7.83 6.37 11.95
C THR A 16 -7.58 7.03 10.60
N SER A 17 -7.19 8.31 10.60
CA SER A 17 -6.76 9.04 9.42
C SER A 17 -5.35 8.64 8.99
N PRO A 18 -5.09 8.43 7.69
CA PRO A 18 -3.77 8.06 7.20
C PRO A 18 -2.80 9.25 7.29
N ASP A 19 -1.99 9.28 8.34
CA ASP A 19 -0.87 10.23 8.51
C ASP A 19 0.47 9.50 8.26
N PRO A 20 1.26 9.91 7.25
CA PRO A 20 2.59 9.36 6.99
C PRO A 20 3.53 9.40 8.21
N TYR A 21 3.35 10.36 9.11
CA TYR A 21 4.15 10.51 10.33
C TYR A 21 4.01 9.32 11.30
N PHE A 22 2.88 8.61 11.26
CA PHE A 22 2.59 7.43 12.08
C PHE A 22 2.76 6.10 11.33
N PHE A 23 3.43 6.12 10.17
CA PHE A 23 3.74 4.92 9.42
C PHE A 23 4.92 4.16 10.04
N TYR A 24 4.63 2.95 10.53
CA TYR A 24 5.67 2.00 10.94
C TYR A 24 6.09 1.15 9.72
N PRO A 25 7.33 1.29 9.22
CA PRO A 25 7.82 0.48 8.12
C PRO A 25 8.16 -0.93 8.63
N SER A 26 7.18 -1.84 8.55
CA SER A 26 7.36 -3.22 8.96
C SER A 26 8.47 -3.94 8.17
N ILE A 27 8.95 -5.07 8.66
CA ILE A 27 10.01 -5.84 7.98
C ILE A 27 9.53 -6.28 6.61
N SER A 28 8.29 -6.77 6.51
CA SER A 28 7.68 -7.14 5.24
C SER A 28 7.58 -5.96 4.27
N HIS A 29 7.23 -4.76 4.75
CA HIS A 29 7.22 -3.56 3.91
C HIS A 29 8.61 -3.22 3.37
N LYS A 30 9.63 -3.23 4.22
CA LYS A 30 11.02 -2.94 3.81
C LYS A 30 11.52 -3.94 2.77
N GLN A 31 11.28 -5.23 2.98
CA GLN A 31 11.65 -6.28 2.02
C GLN A 31 10.92 -6.12 0.69
N ALA A 32 9.63 -5.81 0.72
CA ALA A 32 8.85 -5.60 -0.49
C ALA A 32 9.35 -4.39 -1.29
N ILE A 33 9.65 -3.27 -0.61
CA ILE A 33 10.23 -2.07 -1.25
C ILE A 33 11.57 -2.40 -1.90
N GLN A 34 12.49 -3.04 -1.18
CA GLN A 34 13.81 -3.42 -1.71
C GLN A 34 13.69 -4.33 -2.95
N ARG A 35 12.82 -5.35 -2.89
CA ARG A 35 12.62 -6.26 -4.02
C ARG A 35 11.99 -5.57 -5.23
N LEU A 36 11.03 -4.68 -5.00
CA LEU A 36 10.42 -3.87 -6.05
C LEU A 36 11.42 -2.93 -6.69
N GLU A 37 12.22 -2.24 -5.88
CA GLU A 37 13.27 -1.36 -6.35
C GLU A 37 14.27 -2.11 -7.24
N ILE A 38 14.75 -3.27 -6.78
CA ILE A 38 15.63 -4.14 -7.58
C ILE A 38 14.96 -4.53 -8.90
N ALA A 39 13.70 -4.97 -8.87
CA ALA A 39 12.98 -5.38 -10.09
C ALA A 39 12.81 -4.22 -11.09
N ILE A 40 12.46 -3.03 -10.60
CA ILE A 40 12.29 -1.82 -11.42
C ILE A 40 13.62 -1.38 -12.02
N ARG A 41 14.69 -1.34 -11.23
CA ARG A 41 16.03 -0.93 -11.69
C ARG A 41 16.64 -1.91 -12.68
N LEU A 42 16.41 -3.21 -12.49
CA LEU A 42 16.78 -4.26 -13.44
C LEU A 42 15.82 -4.35 -14.64
N LYS A 43 14.87 -3.42 -14.75
CA LYS A 43 13.91 -3.30 -15.86
C LYS A 43 13.14 -4.59 -16.17
N ARG A 44 12.72 -5.32 -15.13
CA ARG A 44 12.07 -6.66 -15.22
C ARG A 44 10.62 -6.65 -15.70
N GLY A 45 10.00 -5.47 -15.86
CA GLY A 45 8.64 -5.30 -16.34
C GLY A 45 7.62 -5.36 -15.22
N LEU A 46 6.92 -6.49 -15.09
CA LEU A 46 5.74 -6.61 -14.22
C LEU A 46 6.06 -7.18 -12.84
N SER A 47 5.62 -6.47 -11.80
CA SER A 47 5.58 -6.89 -10.41
C SER A 47 4.16 -6.85 -9.85
N VAL A 48 3.81 -7.80 -8.99
CA VAL A 48 2.49 -7.89 -8.35
C VAL A 48 2.66 -7.99 -6.84
N ILE A 49 2.04 -7.06 -6.12
CA ILE A 49 1.95 -7.05 -4.66
C ILE A 49 0.51 -7.38 -4.25
N LEU A 50 0.36 -8.41 -3.45
CA LEU A 50 -0.93 -8.84 -2.93
C LEU A 50 -1.00 -8.60 -1.43
N GLY A 51 -2.18 -8.29 -0.93
CA GLY A 51 -2.42 -8.23 0.50
C GLY A 51 -3.83 -7.76 0.78
N ASP A 52 -4.32 -8.08 1.97
CA ASP A 52 -5.68 -7.74 2.37
C ASP A 52 -5.85 -6.23 2.61
N VAL A 53 -7.09 -5.82 2.83
CA VAL A 53 -7.45 -4.42 3.12
C VAL A 53 -6.78 -3.98 4.43
N GLY A 54 -6.17 -2.79 4.41
CA GLY A 54 -5.60 -2.18 5.61
C GLY A 54 -4.23 -2.72 6.04
N ILE A 55 -3.55 -3.50 5.18
CA ILE A 55 -2.21 -4.04 5.46
C ILE A 55 -1.05 -3.10 5.08
N GLY A 56 -1.35 -2.00 4.39
CA GLY A 56 -0.34 -0.96 4.06
C GLY A 56 0.07 -0.87 2.58
N LYS A 57 -0.63 -1.53 1.64
CA LYS A 57 -0.34 -1.48 0.18
C LYS A 57 -0.15 -0.05 -0.37
N THR A 58 -1.11 0.84 -0.18
CA THR A 58 -1.02 2.25 -0.63
C THR A 58 0.18 2.97 -0.03
N THR A 59 0.49 2.69 1.24
CA THR A 59 1.63 3.31 1.92
C THR A 59 2.96 2.77 1.41
N LEU A 60 3.02 1.48 1.08
CA LEU A 60 4.15 0.86 0.41
C LEU A 60 4.40 1.50 -0.95
N ALA A 61 3.34 1.72 -1.75
CA ALA A 61 3.46 2.42 -3.03
C ALA A 61 4.06 3.82 -2.89
N ARG A 62 3.57 4.62 -1.94
CA ARG A 62 4.11 5.96 -1.68
C ARG A 62 5.56 5.94 -1.22
N SER A 63 5.91 4.98 -0.35
CA SER A 63 7.29 4.81 0.12
C SER A 63 8.21 4.40 -1.03
N LEU A 64 7.76 3.49 -1.90
CA LEU A 64 8.50 3.10 -3.11
C LEU A 64 8.74 4.28 -4.05
N ILE A 65 7.73 5.15 -4.25
CA ILE A 65 7.91 6.37 -5.05
C ILE A 65 9.01 7.25 -4.44
N GLN A 66 8.99 7.46 -3.11
CA GLN A 66 10.03 8.26 -2.45
C GLN A 66 11.43 7.67 -2.64
N GLU A 67 11.59 6.35 -2.51
CA GLU A 67 12.87 5.66 -2.75
C GLU A 67 13.32 5.72 -4.21
N LEU A 68 12.39 5.63 -5.17
CA LEU A 68 12.72 5.76 -6.59
C LEU A 68 13.13 7.19 -6.95
N HIS A 69 12.47 8.20 -6.36
CA HIS A 69 12.78 9.62 -6.57
C HIS A 69 14.10 10.07 -5.93
N SER A 70 14.53 9.43 -4.84
CA SER A 70 15.81 9.75 -4.18
C SER A 70 17.02 9.47 -5.07
N THR A 71 16.83 8.65 -6.11
CA THR A 71 17.88 8.24 -7.03
C THR A 71 17.58 8.76 -8.44
N ASN A 72 18.50 9.49 -9.05
CA ASN A 72 18.30 10.04 -10.40
C ASN A 72 17.95 8.94 -11.41
N GLY A 73 16.93 9.20 -12.25
CA GLY A 73 16.65 8.41 -13.46
C GLY A 73 15.26 7.76 -13.53
N ALA A 74 14.55 7.58 -12.42
CA ALA A 74 13.20 7.01 -12.44
C ALA A 74 12.11 8.10 -12.60
N ILE A 75 11.17 7.87 -13.51
CA ILE A 75 9.95 8.67 -13.65
C ILE A 75 8.79 7.74 -13.26
N THR A 76 8.19 8.00 -12.10
CA THR A 76 7.16 7.15 -11.52
C THR A 76 5.80 7.83 -11.55
N HIS A 77 4.81 7.10 -12.04
CA HIS A 77 3.41 7.50 -12.06
C HIS A 77 2.58 6.54 -11.22
N MET A 78 1.49 7.05 -10.62
CA MET A 78 0.61 6.25 -9.76
C MET A 78 -0.86 6.46 -10.13
N ILE A 79 -1.61 5.35 -10.16
CA ILE A 79 -3.08 5.33 -10.23
C ILE A 79 -3.58 4.73 -8.93
N LEU A 80 -4.36 5.50 -8.16
CA LEU A 80 -4.93 5.05 -6.88
C LEU A 80 -6.23 4.26 -7.06
N ASP A 81 -7.05 4.65 -8.04
CA ASP A 81 -8.33 4.00 -8.33
C ASP A 81 -8.41 3.66 -9.82
N PRO A 82 -8.18 2.40 -10.22
CA PRO A 82 -8.07 2.02 -11.62
C PRO A 82 -9.43 1.55 -12.20
N THR A 83 -10.51 2.22 -11.80
CA THR A 83 -11.86 1.97 -12.33
C THR A 83 -12.09 2.81 -13.58
N TYR A 84 -12.23 2.13 -14.71
CA TYR A 84 -12.49 2.73 -16.01
C TYR A 84 -13.59 1.96 -16.73
N ASP A 85 -14.49 2.69 -17.38
CA ASP A 85 -15.64 2.18 -18.11
C ASP A 85 -15.23 1.50 -19.43
N SER A 86 -14.08 1.87 -20.00
CA SER A 86 -13.59 1.34 -21.27
C SER A 86 -12.07 1.34 -21.40
N GLU A 87 -11.56 0.50 -22.30
CA GLU A 87 -10.14 0.51 -22.69
C GLU A 87 -9.70 1.89 -23.21
N PHE A 88 -10.58 2.56 -23.97
CA PHE A 88 -10.30 3.90 -24.51
C PHE A 88 -10.14 4.96 -23.43
N GLN A 89 -11.01 4.94 -22.40
CA GLN A 89 -10.89 5.86 -21.26
C GLN A 89 -9.61 5.59 -20.48
N PHE A 90 -9.25 4.32 -20.28
CA PHE A 90 -8.04 3.95 -19.58
C PHE A 90 -6.77 4.36 -20.33
N VAL A 91 -6.64 4.05 -21.62
CA VAL A 91 -5.46 4.42 -22.42
C VAL A 91 -5.31 5.94 -22.55
N THR A 92 -6.43 6.66 -22.68
CA THR A 92 -6.44 8.13 -22.70
C THR A 92 -5.93 8.70 -21.38
N THR A 93 -6.32 8.09 -20.26
CA THR A 93 -5.85 8.48 -18.92
C THR A 93 -4.37 8.20 -18.75
N LEU A 94 -3.87 7.06 -19.22
CA LEU A 94 -2.44 6.73 -19.22
C LEU A 94 -1.62 7.74 -20.03
N ALA A 95 -2.08 8.09 -21.24
CA ALA A 95 -1.38 9.07 -22.07
C ALA A 95 -1.29 10.44 -21.39
N LYS A 96 -2.39 10.90 -20.76
CA LYS A 96 -2.39 12.14 -19.96
C LYS A 96 -1.44 12.05 -18.78
N LEU A 97 -1.44 10.91 -18.07
CA LEU A 97 -0.59 10.67 -16.90
C LEU A 97 0.90 10.73 -17.25
N PHE A 98 1.29 10.18 -18.41
CA PHE A 98 2.65 10.27 -18.96
C PHE A 98 3.00 11.63 -19.58
N GLY A 99 2.06 12.58 -19.61
CA GLY A 99 2.28 13.92 -20.19
C GLY A 99 2.32 13.94 -21.71
N ILE A 100 1.78 12.90 -22.37
CA ILE A 100 1.69 12.82 -23.84
C ILE A 100 0.62 13.79 -24.31
N ARG A 101 1.03 14.78 -25.10
CA ARG A 101 0.13 15.81 -25.67
C ARG A 101 -0.33 15.39 -27.06
N GLY A 102 -1.62 15.56 -27.34
CA GLY A 102 -2.22 15.29 -28.64
C GLY A 102 -3.68 14.85 -28.53
N THR A 103 -4.41 14.97 -29.62
CA THR A 103 -5.77 14.42 -29.78
C THR A 103 -5.69 13.22 -30.69
N PHE A 104 -5.88 12.04 -30.11
CA PHE A 104 -5.82 10.76 -30.82
C PHE A 104 -7.24 10.24 -31.05
N ARG A 105 -7.47 9.54 -32.16
CA ARG A 105 -8.82 9.14 -32.60
C ARG A 105 -9.17 7.71 -32.22
N SER A 106 -8.18 6.89 -31.89
CA SER A 106 -8.37 5.48 -31.58
C SER A 106 -7.50 5.00 -30.42
N THR A 107 -7.86 3.86 -29.83
CA THR A 107 -7.01 3.17 -28.84
C THR A 107 -5.64 2.81 -29.40
N LEU A 108 -5.56 2.48 -30.70
CA LEU A 108 -4.29 2.15 -31.36
C LEU A 108 -3.38 3.37 -31.43
N ASP A 109 -3.90 4.53 -31.84
CA ASP A 109 -3.15 5.78 -31.91
C ASP A 109 -2.53 6.14 -30.54
N TYR A 110 -3.29 5.92 -29.45
CA TYR A 110 -2.79 6.13 -28.10
C TYR A 110 -1.71 5.12 -27.71
N LYS A 111 -1.87 3.83 -28.06
CA LYS A 111 -0.86 2.79 -27.83
C LYS A 111 0.46 3.15 -28.52
N GLU A 112 0.42 3.54 -29.79
CA GLU A 112 1.59 3.99 -30.56
C GLU A 112 2.24 5.24 -29.95
N ALA A 113 1.44 6.20 -29.47
CA ALA A 113 1.96 7.39 -28.82
C ALA A 113 2.67 7.05 -27.50
N ILE A 114 2.12 6.14 -26.70
CA ILE A 114 2.74 5.62 -25.48
C ILE A 114 4.03 4.87 -25.81
N GLU A 115 4.02 4.03 -26.84
CA GLU A 115 5.23 3.31 -27.29
C GLU A 115 6.35 4.29 -27.66
N ARG A 116 6.09 5.27 -28.53
CA ARG A 116 7.07 6.31 -28.89
C ARG A 116 7.60 7.07 -27.67
N PHE A 117 6.71 7.41 -26.73
CA PHE A 117 7.10 8.08 -25.49
C PHE A 117 8.04 7.20 -24.65
N LEU A 118 7.70 5.92 -24.45
CA LEU A 118 8.49 4.99 -23.67
C LEU A 118 9.86 4.75 -24.30
N PHE A 119 9.93 4.56 -25.63
CA PHE A 119 11.19 4.44 -26.35
C PHE A 119 12.07 5.68 -26.16
N LYS A 120 11.53 6.87 -26.40
CA LYS A 120 12.27 8.12 -26.22
C LYS A 120 12.82 8.26 -24.81
N LYS A 121 11.98 8.07 -23.79
CA LYS A 121 12.39 8.24 -22.39
C LYS A 121 13.40 7.19 -21.95
N CYS A 122 13.20 5.93 -22.31
CA CYS A 122 14.02 4.85 -21.81
C CYS A 122 15.30 4.62 -22.60
N VAL A 123 15.26 4.75 -23.93
CA VAL A 123 16.38 4.46 -24.82
C VAL A 123 17.21 5.71 -25.08
N ASP A 124 16.59 6.82 -25.46
CA ASP A 124 17.32 8.03 -25.83
C ASP A 124 17.77 8.83 -24.60
N GLU A 125 16.91 8.92 -23.58
CA GLU A 125 17.16 9.72 -22.38
C GLU A 125 17.64 8.89 -21.17
N GLY A 126 17.63 7.55 -21.28
CA GLY A 126 18.12 6.65 -20.22
C GLY A 126 17.25 6.57 -18.96
N HIS A 127 16.02 7.07 -19.00
CA HIS A 127 15.10 7.02 -17.86
C HIS A 127 14.51 5.62 -17.62
N ILE A 128 14.01 5.39 -16.41
CA ILE A 128 13.18 4.23 -16.07
C ILE A 128 11.75 4.72 -15.88
N ILE A 129 10.84 4.34 -16.78
CA ILE A 129 9.42 4.66 -16.63
C ILE A 129 8.75 3.57 -15.79
N SER A 130 8.10 3.97 -14.71
CA SER A 130 7.33 3.07 -13.85
C SER A 130 5.90 3.53 -13.64
N LEU A 131 4.98 2.57 -13.63
CA LEU A 131 3.56 2.78 -13.35
C LEU A 131 3.16 1.91 -12.16
N ILE A 132 2.68 2.54 -11.10
CA ILE A 132 2.13 1.87 -9.94
C ILE A 132 0.61 1.97 -10.01
N ILE A 133 -0.07 0.82 -9.93
CA ILE A 133 -1.53 0.73 -9.87
C ILE A 133 -1.89 0.18 -8.50
N ASP A 134 -2.58 0.98 -7.69
CA ASP A 134 -3.20 0.52 -6.46
C ASP A 134 -4.61 -0.01 -6.73
N GLU A 135 -5.18 -0.75 -5.78
CA GLU A 135 -6.53 -1.33 -5.89
C GLU A 135 -6.74 -2.12 -7.21
N GLY A 136 -5.70 -2.82 -7.68
CA GLY A 136 -5.68 -3.51 -8.97
C GLY A 136 -6.80 -4.53 -9.17
N GLN A 137 -7.38 -5.06 -8.09
CA GLN A 137 -8.57 -5.90 -8.17
C GLN A 137 -9.80 -5.17 -8.73
N LYS A 138 -9.83 -3.84 -8.77
CA LYS A 138 -10.88 -3.04 -9.42
C LYS A 138 -10.74 -2.93 -10.93
N MET A 139 -9.59 -3.31 -11.49
CA MET A 139 -9.38 -3.25 -12.94
C MET A 139 -10.35 -4.16 -13.68
N SER A 140 -10.83 -3.67 -14.83
CA SER A 140 -11.55 -4.47 -15.82
C SER A 140 -10.60 -5.37 -16.60
N LEU A 141 -11.12 -6.46 -17.17
CA LEU A 141 -10.33 -7.37 -18.02
C LEU A 141 -9.75 -6.65 -19.24
N SER A 142 -10.50 -5.71 -19.84
CA SER A 142 -10.02 -4.89 -20.95
C SER A 142 -8.86 -3.98 -20.55
N SER A 143 -8.87 -3.41 -19.34
CA SER A 143 -7.75 -2.61 -18.84
C SER A 143 -6.49 -3.44 -18.60
N LEU A 144 -6.66 -4.65 -18.05
CA LEU A 144 -5.54 -5.57 -17.86
C LEU A 144 -4.98 -6.08 -19.21
N GLU A 145 -5.84 -6.33 -20.20
CA GLU A 145 -5.42 -6.71 -21.57
C GLU A 145 -4.62 -5.59 -22.26
N LEU A 146 -5.04 -4.33 -22.03
CA LEU A 146 -4.26 -3.17 -22.45
C LEU A 146 -2.87 -3.17 -21.82
N LEU A 147 -2.77 -3.32 -20.50
CA LEU A 147 -1.47 -3.39 -19.81
C LEU A 147 -0.60 -4.54 -20.31
N ARG A 148 -1.21 -5.71 -20.60
CA ARG A 148 -0.51 -6.85 -21.20
C ARG A 148 0.16 -6.45 -22.50
N THR A 149 -0.56 -5.69 -23.32
CA THR A 149 -0.08 -5.19 -24.62
C THR A 149 1.08 -4.22 -24.41
N LEU A 150 0.97 -3.26 -23.49
CA LEU A 150 2.03 -2.30 -23.19
C LEU A 150 3.31 -2.95 -22.64
N LEU A 151 3.18 -4.07 -21.91
CA LEU A 151 4.33 -4.87 -21.43
C LEU A 151 5.11 -5.59 -22.55
N ASN A 152 4.62 -5.58 -23.80
CA ASN A 152 5.39 -6.02 -24.97
C ASN A 152 6.35 -4.95 -25.49
N TYR A 153 6.23 -3.71 -25.02
CA TYR A 153 7.17 -2.66 -25.41
C TYR A 153 8.49 -2.87 -24.67
N GLU A 154 9.45 -3.39 -25.41
CA GLU A 154 10.76 -3.80 -24.91
C GLU A 154 11.84 -3.63 -25.97
N THR A 155 13.08 -3.55 -25.52
CA THR A 155 14.26 -3.76 -26.37
C THR A 155 14.65 -5.24 -26.32
N ASN A 156 15.69 -5.64 -27.06
CA ASN A 156 16.27 -6.97 -26.91
C ASN A 156 16.86 -7.23 -25.51
N GLU A 157 17.03 -6.20 -24.68
CA GLU A 157 17.69 -6.27 -23.38
C GLU A 157 16.73 -6.08 -22.20
N TYR A 158 15.70 -5.23 -22.34
CA TYR A 158 14.87 -4.85 -21.20
C TYR A 158 13.47 -4.33 -21.56
N LYS A 159 12.56 -4.40 -20.57
CA LYS A 159 11.20 -3.86 -20.67
C LYS A 159 11.21 -2.33 -20.59
N LEU A 160 10.43 -1.65 -21.43
CA LEU A 160 10.35 -0.19 -21.42
C LEU A 160 9.42 0.36 -20.32
N LEU A 161 8.44 -0.43 -19.87
CA LEU A 161 7.51 -0.08 -18.80
C LEU A 161 7.69 -1.00 -17.59
N GLN A 162 7.95 -0.40 -16.43
CA GLN A 162 8.02 -1.10 -15.14
C GLN A 162 6.67 -0.98 -14.41
N LEU A 163 5.87 -2.03 -14.45
CA LEU A 163 4.51 -2.04 -13.93
C LEU A 163 4.48 -2.70 -12.55
N VAL A 164 3.94 -2.01 -11.55
CA VAL A 164 3.65 -2.57 -10.22
C VAL A 164 2.14 -2.55 -10.01
N ILE A 165 1.51 -3.72 -9.91
CA ILE A 165 0.09 -3.82 -9.57
C ILE A 165 -0.04 -4.26 -8.12
N MET A 166 -0.65 -3.43 -7.29
CA MET A 166 -1.01 -3.75 -5.91
C MET A 166 -2.50 -4.06 -5.84
N GLY A 167 -2.86 -5.15 -5.18
CA GLY A 167 -4.27 -5.53 -5.07
C GLY A 167 -4.54 -6.55 -3.98
N GLN A 168 -5.81 -6.91 -3.87
CA GLN A 168 -6.26 -8.00 -2.99
C GLN A 168 -6.07 -9.36 -3.68
N MET A 169 -6.22 -10.47 -2.93
CA MET A 169 -6.02 -11.82 -3.46
C MET A 169 -6.92 -12.15 -4.67
N GLU A 170 -8.09 -11.51 -4.75
CA GLU A 170 -9.05 -11.57 -5.87
C GLU A 170 -8.48 -11.09 -7.21
N LEU A 171 -7.36 -10.35 -7.21
CA LEU A 171 -6.66 -9.96 -8.43
C LEU A 171 -6.08 -11.18 -9.16
N LEU A 172 -5.59 -12.20 -8.43
CA LEU A 172 -4.95 -13.37 -9.03
C LEU A 172 -5.81 -14.11 -10.06
N PRO A 173 -7.05 -14.51 -9.74
CA PRO A 173 -7.90 -15.18 -10.74
C PRO A 173 -8.23 -14.27 -11.93
N LYS A 174 -8.25 -12.93 -11.77
CA LYS A 174 -8.40 -12.00 -12.90
C LYS A 174 -7.19 -12.03 -13.82
N LEU A 175 -5.97 -12.00 -13.27
CA LEU A 175 -4.73 -12.08 -14.05
C LEU A 175 -4.59 -13.42 -14.78
N GLN A 176 -5.08 -14.51 -14.20
CA GLN A 176 -5.04 -15.85 -14.81
C GLN A 176 -6.01 -16.00 -16.00
N ARG A 177 -7.09 -15.21 -16.05
CA ARG A 177 -8.02 -15.21 -17.20
C ARG A 177 -7.40 -14.60 -18.46
N ILE A 178 -6.28 -13.89 -18.30
CA ILE A 178 -5.59 -13.25 -19.41
C ILE A 178 -4.44 -14.13 -19.84
N HIS A 179 -4.50 -14.57 -21.10
CA HIS A 179 -3.53 -15.48 -21.68
C HIS A 179 -2.10 -14.92 -21.55
N ASN A 180 -1.21 -15.71 -20.93
CA ASN A 180 0.21 -15.38 -20.69
C ASN A 180 0.47 -14.07 -19.90
N PHE A 181 -0.52 -13.52 -19.18
CA PHE A 181 -0.26 -12.36 -18.29
C PHE A 181 0.54 -12.78 -17.06
N SER A 182 0.12 -13.89 -16.44
CA SER A 182 0.75 -14.39 -15.22
C SER A 182 2.21 -14.80 -15.43
N ASP A 183 2.54 -15.30 -16.63
CA ASP A 183 3.92 -15.69 -17.00
C ASP A 183 4.87 -14.48 -17.10
N ARG A 184 4.32 -13.26 -17.20
CA ARG A 184 5.10 -12.02 -17.23
C ARG A 184 5.43 -11.49 -15.85
N ILE A 185 4.86 -12.06 -14.78
CA ILE A 185 5.08 -11.58 -13.42
C ILE A 185 6.50 -11.95 -13.00
N SER A 186 7.41 -10.98 -13.05
CA SER A 186 8.81 -11.14 -12.65
C SER A 186 8.99 -11.18 -11.13
N LEU A 187 8.10 -10.50 -10.41
CA LEU A 187 8.07 -10.49 -8.95
C LEU A 187 6.62 -10.60 -8.47
N LYS A 188 6.35 -11.61 -7.64
CA LYS A 188 5.12 -11.73 -6.86
C LYS A 188 5.47 -11.69 -5.39
N TYR A 189 4.81 -10.82 -4.63
CA TYR A 189 4.99 -10.70 -3.18
C TYR A 189 3.64 -10.59 -2.48
N ILE A 190 3.48 -11.29 -1.36
CA ILE A 190 2.27 -11.22 -0.53
C ILE A 190 2.67 -10.51 0.76
N LEU A 191 2.08 -9.35 1.00
CA LEU A 191 2.13 -8.68 2.30
C LEU A 191 1.23 -9.44 3.25
N ASN A 192 1.81 -9.89 4.36
CA ASN A 192 1.09 -10.58 5.42
C ASN A 192 0.83 -9.63 6.59
N PRO A 193 -0.19 -9.92 7.43
CA PRO A 193 -0.39 -9.19 8.68
C PRO A 193 0.88 -9.21 9.54
N LEU A 194 1.01 -8.22 10.40
CA LEU A 194 2.16 -8.09 11.29
C LEU A 194 2.19 -9.26 12.27
N ASP A 195 3.38 -9.79 12.57
CA ASP A 195 3.51 -10.72 13.69
C ASP A 195 3.37 -10.00 15.06
N ILE A 196 3.46 -10.75 16.15
CA ILE A 196 3.37 -10.19 17.51
C ILE A 196 4.47 -9.16 17.81
N SER A 197 5.69 -9.39 17.32
CA SER A 197 6.84 -8.50 17.51
C SER A 197 6.65 -7.20 16.72
N GLU A 198 6.21 -7.31 15.47
CA GLU A 198 5.87 -6.17 14.62
C GLU A 198 4.66 -5.39 15.14
N THR A 199 3.67 -6.08 15.73
CA THR A 199 2.52 -5.44 16.39
C THR A 199 2.96 -4.61 17.59
N LYS A 200 3.82 -5.17 18.46
CA LYS A 200 4.45 -4.42 19.56
C LYS A 200 5.19 -3.20 19.04
N ASN A 201 6.04 -3.40 18.03
CA ASN A 201 6.83 -2.32 17.45
C ASN A 201 5.96 -1.22 16.81
N LEU A 202 4.86 -1.57 16.15
CA LEU A 202 3.90 -0.61 15.60
C LEU A 202 3.28 0.26 16.70
N ILE A 203 2.80 -0.36 17.78
CA ILE A 203 2.17 0.34 18.93
C ILE A 203 3.19 1.28 19.58
N GLU A 204 4.38 0.76 19.91
CA GLU A 204 5.45 1.55 20.53
C GLU A 204 5.97 2.66 19.61
N PHE A 205 6.04 2.41 18.30
CA PHE A 205 6.43 3.43 17.31
C PHE A 205 5.42 4.57 17.30
N ARG A 206 4.13 4.28 17.19
CA ARG A 206 3.09 5.31 17.14
C ARG A 206 3.02 6.13 18.42
N LEU A 207 3.17 5.50 19.59
CA LEU A 207 3.25 6.22 20.86
C LEU A 207 4.48 7.15 20.93
N ARG A 208 5.65 6.68 20.48
CA ARG A 208 6.86 7.50 20.42
C ARG A 208 6.70 8.70 19.48
N GLN A 209 6.12 8.49 18.30
CA GLN A 209 5.82 9.58 17.37
C GLN A 209 4.84 10.60 18.00
N ALA A 210 3.90 10.15 18.84
CA ALA A 210 3.02 11.04 19.58
C ALA A 210 3.70 11.76 20.77
N GLY A 211 4.97 11.48 21.07
CA GLY A 211 5.74 12.15 22.12
C GLY A 211 5.98 11.33 23.39
N ALA A 212 5.66 10.04 23.41
CA ALA A 212 5.95 9.19 24.58
C ALA A 212 7.46 8.95 24.74
N ASN A 213 8.01 9.24 25.93
CA ASN A 213 9.43 9.02 26.26
C ASN A 213 9.82 7.54 26.25
N SER A 214 8.89 6.65 26.63
CA SER A 214 8.97 5.23 26.33
C SER A 214 7.56 4.65 26.13
N GLY A 215 7.23 4.16 24.94
CA GLY A 215 5.91 3.60 24.64
C GLY A 215 5.51 2.40 25.52
N LYS A 216 6.48 1.82 26.25
CA LYS A 216 6.32 0.70 27.18
C LYS A 216 5.49 1.04 28.42
N GLU A 217 5.30 2.32 28.73
CA GLU A 217 4.56 2.75 29.93
C GLU A 217 3.04 2.74 29.71
N VAL A 218 2.57 2.74 28.46
CA VAL A 218 1.13 2.86 28.16
C VAL A 218 0.47 1.49 27.97
N PHE A 219 1.19 0.48 27.48
CA PHE A 219 0.65 -0.87 27.26
C PHE A 219 1.54 -1.93 27.92
N THR A 220 0.92 -2.83 28.68
CA THR A 220 1.60 -4.03 29.18
C THR A 220 1.83 -5.06 28.07
N GLU A 221 2.78 -5.98 28.24
CA GLU A 221 3.02 -7.04 27.26
C GLU A 221 1.80 -7.95 27.06
N LYS A 222 1.05 -8.22 28.13
CA LYS A 222 -0.20 -8.98 28.07
C LYS A 222 -1.28 -8.25 27.28
N ALA A 223 -1.40 -6.93 27.44
CA ALA A 223 -2.32 -6.13 26.63
C ALA A 223 -1.95 -6.16 25.15
N ILE A 224 -0.65 -6.06 24.81
CA ILE A 224 -0.20 -6.16 23.41
C ILE A 224 -0.50 -7.54 22.83
N LEU A 225 -0.32 -8.60 23.61
CA LEU A 225 -0.69 -9.96 23.20
C LEU A 225 -2.19 -10.08 22.93
N ALA A 226 -3.04 -9.55 23.82
CA ALA A 226 -4.50 -9.55 23.64
C ALA A 226 -4.92 -8.73 22.40
N VAL A 227 -4.31 -7.56 22.17
CA VAL A 227 -4.51 -6.75 20.95
C VAL A 227 -4.14 -7.56 19.71
N TYR A 228 -2.97 -8.22 19.70
CA TYR A 228 -2.56 -9.06 18.57
C TYR A 228 -3.53 -10.22 18.34
N GLN A 229 -3.94 -10.93 19.39
CA GLN A 229 -4.90 -12.04 19.28
C GLN A 229 -6.27 -11.58 18.76
N CYS A 230 -6.75 -10.41 19.15
CA CYS A 230 -8.00 -9.86 18.63
C CYS A 230 -7.88 -9.43 17.17
N THR A 231 -6.79 -8.73 16.84
CA THR A 231 -6.63 -8.06 15.55
C THR A 231 -6.00 -8.94 14.49
N GLN A 232 -5.36 -10.05 14.88
CA GLN A 232 -4.59 -10.97 14.05
C GLN A 232 -3.47 -10.25 13.28
N GLY A 233 -2.89 -9.19 13.85
CA GLY A 233 -1.78 -8.46 13.23
C GLY A 233 -2.16 -7.44 12.16
N TYR A 234 -3.45 -7.21 11.89
CA TYR A 234 -3.88 -6.28 10.85
C TYR A 234 -3.69 -4.82 11.31
N PRO A 235 -2.82 -4.01 10.65
CA PRO A 235 -2.47 -2.66 11.12
C PRO A 235 -3.66 -1.73 11.34
N ARG A 236 -4.67 -1.77 10.45
CA ARG A 236 -5.88 -0.95 10.58
C ARG A 236 -6.72 -1.36 11.79
N LYS A 237 -6.84 -2.67 12.07
CA LYS A 237 -7.56 -3.19 13.24
C LYS A 237 -6.81 -2.87 14.53
N ILE A 238 -5.48 -3.02 14.54
CA ILE A 238 -4.61 -2.62 15.66
C ILE A 238 -4.82 -1.15 15.98
N THR A 239 -4.75 -0.28 14.96
CA THR A 239 -4.94 1.16 15.14
C THR A 239 -6.32 1.49 15.72
N ALA A 240 -7.38 0.91 15.17
CA ALA A 240 -8.75 1.15 15.66
C ALA A 240 -8.94 0.67 17.11
N LEU A 241 -8.48 -0.55 17.43
CA LEU A 241 -8.59 -1.08 18.79
C LEU A 241 -7.77 -0.26 19.78
N CYS A 242 -6.53 0.11 19.44
CA CYS A 242 -5.69 0.94 20.30
C CYS A 242 -6.29 2.34 20.52
N HIS A 243 -6.98 2.92 19.53
CA HIS A 243 -7.71 4.17 19.70
C HIS A 243 -8.81 4.02 20.76
N ASN A 244 -9.70 3.03 20.62
CA ASN A 244 -10.78 2.74 21.57
C ASN A 244 -10.22 2.47 22.98
N LEU A 245 -9.10 1.76 23.08
CA LEU A 245 -8.44 1.47 24.35
C LEU A 245 -7.95 2.73 25.06
N LEU A 246 -7.37 3.70 24.34
CA LEU A 246 -6.93 4.95 24.95
C LEU A 246 -8.10 5.83 25.41
N GLU A 247 -9.23 5.79 24.70
CA GLU A 247 -10.44 6.48 25.14
C GLU A 247 -10.99 5.86 26.43
N GLU A 248 -11.16 4.53 26.47
CA GLU A 248 -11.67 3.83 27.65
C GLU A 248 -10.71 3.94 28.85
N LEU A 249 -9.40 3.91 28.62
CA LEU A 249 -8.37 4.11 29.63
C LEU A 249 -8.60 5.44 30.38
N ILE A 250 -8.90 6.50 29.66
CA ILE A 250 -9.13 7.84 30.21
C ILE A 250 -10.48 7.95 30.88
N MET A 251 -11.54 7.34 30.32
CA MET A 251 -12.86 7.29 30.97
C MET A 251 -12.81 6.62 32.34
N LYS A 252 -11.88 5.66 32.52
CA LYS A 252 -11.67 4.94 33.79
C LYS A 252 -10.59 5.52 34.68
N ASP A 253 -10.02 6.68 34.34
CA ASP A 253 -8.91 7.33 35.05
C ASP A 253 -7.70 6.40 35.30
N ARG A 254 -7.44 5.49 34.34
CA ARG A 254 -6.30 4.58 34.35
C ARG A 254 -5.14 5.21 33.55
N ARG A 255 -3.92 4.75 33.81
CA ARG A 255 -2.71 5.22 33.09
C ARG A 255 -2.06 4.16 32.20
N ILE A 256 -2.36 2.88 32.44
CA ILE A 256 -1.77 1.75 31.74
C ILE A 256 -2.88 0.87 31.18
N VAL A 257 -2.76 0.50 29.91
CA VAL A 257 -3.60 -0.50 29.26
C VAL A 257 -3.10 -1.88 29.67
N GLU A 258 -3.90 -2.55 30.49
CA GLU A 258 -3.74 -3.93 30.93
C GLU A 258 -4.68 -4.85 30.14
N GLU A 259 -4.43 -6.16 30.25
CA GLU A 259 -5.20 -7.19 29.52
C GLU A 259 -6.70 -7.15 29.81
N ASP A 260 -7.10 -6.84 31.05
CA ASP A 260 -8.50 -6.74 31.47
C ASP A 260 -9.25 -5.65 30.70
N LEU A 261 -8.64 -4.48 30.54
CA LEU A 261 -9.19 -3.37 29.77
C LEU A 261 -9.34 -3.74 28.29
N VAL A 262 -8.37 -4.46 27.73
CA VAL A 262 -8.43 -4.94 26.35
C VAL A 262 -9.63 -5.86 26.15
N ASN A 263 -9.79 -6.84 27.04
CA ASN A 263 -10.90 -7.79 26.96
C ASN A 263 -12.26 -7.10 27.12
N GLU A 264 -12.38 -6.12 28.02
CA GLU A 264 -13.62 -5.36 28.20
C GLU A 264 -14.02 -4.56 26.94
N VAL A 265 -13.07 -3.87 26.31
CA VAL A 265 -13.34 -3.12 25.07
C VAL A 265 -13.73 -4.07 23.94
N ILE A 266 -13.06 -5.23 23.82
CA ILE A 266 -13.43 -6.26 22.84
C ILE A 266 -14.86 -6.78 23.06
N GLU A 267 -15.26 -6.99 24.33
CA GLU A 267 -16.63 -7.42 24.65
C GLU A 267 -17.67 -6.34 24.34
N LYS A 268 -17.36 -5.07 24.61
CA LYS A 268 -18.23 -3.93 24.26
C LYS A 268 -18.44 -3.86 22.75
N ASP A 269 -17.37 -3.91 21.96
CA ASP A 269 -17.45 -3.85 20.49
C ASP A 269 -18.26 -5.03 19.91
N ARG A 270 -18.13 -6.24 20.46
CA ARG A 270 -18.93 -7.41 20.04
C ARG A 270 -20.43 -7.21 20.30
N LYS A 271 -20.81 -6.58 21.41
CA LYS A 271 -22.22 -6.33 21.74
C LYS A 271 -22.85 -5.29 20.83
N VAL A 272 -22.09 -4.30 20.35
CA VAL A 272 -22.59 -3.29 19.41
C VAL A 272 -22.89 -3.91 18.04
N VAL A 273 -22.02 -4.78 17.53
CA VAL A 273 -22.18 -5.43 16.21
C VAL A 273 -23.35 -6.43 16.18
N LEU A 274 -23.70 -7.04 17.31
CA LEU A 274 -24.81 -8.00 17.39
C LEU A 274 -26.20 -7.34 17.50
N VAL A 275 -26.24 -6.02 17.71
CA VAL A 275 -27.48 -5.23 17.90
C VAL A 275 -27.80 -4.35 16.67
N SER A 276 -26.90 -4.32 15.68
CA SER A 276 -27.01 -3.60 14.40
C SER A 276 -27.20 -4.55 13.22
#